data_AF-A0A9E4LXU6-F1
#
_entry.id   AF-A0A9E4LXU6-F1
#
_cell.length_a   1.000
_cell.length_b   1.000
_cell.length_c   1.000
_cell.angle_alpha   90.00
_cell.angle_beta   90.00
_cell.angle_gamma   90.00
#
_symmetry.space_group_name_H-M   'P 1'
#
loop_
_entity.id
_entity.type
_entity.pdbx_description
1 polymer ?
#
loop_
_entity_poly.entity_id
_entity_poly.type
_entity_poly.pdbx_seq_one_letter_code
_entity_poly.pdbx_strand_id
1 'polypeptide(L)'
;LSESSVTVLNNPALLKALPTLLRNTSVGFRYRPWFVLKNLGWFARFLSYSTRKRTLHAAHALRNLMVISLDRHKQLIKEAKVEDLFRYQGWFKVFRSKAAFDSFRIDMEMMDETGVAYSIYDKDQIRQIEPGLKPIYEKAVMVDDTCGVTNPARLTDAYVALFEAEGGTVCRGGVTGLAESGGGWTISLNDRRSSGAVGRRLVG
;
A
#
# COMPACT_ATOMS: atom_id res chain seq x y z
N LEU A 1 2.66 -6.56 -4.17
CA LEU A 1 2.21 -6.60 -2.77
C LEU A 1 3.43 -6.37 -1.90
N SER A 2 3.55 -5.16 -1.34
CA SER A 2 4.73 -4.81 -0.54
C SER A 2 4.34 -4.67 0.92
N GLU A 3 4.92 -5.54 1.74
CA GLU A 3 4.83 -5.52 3.20
C GLU A 3 5.58 -4.35 3.84
N SER A 4 6.36 -3.61 3.06
CA SER A 4 7.28 -2.58 3.54
C SER A 4 6.74 -1.16 3.37
N SER A 5 5.51 -1.00 2.87
CA SER A 5 4.87 0.32 2.72
C SER A 5 4.29 0.81 4.06
N VAL A 6 5.14 0.87 5.10
CA VAL A 6 4.75 1.22 6.48
C VAL A 6 4.87 2.72 6.78
N THR A 7 5.35 3.53 5.82
CA THR A 7 5.50 4.97 6.01
C THR A 7 4.14 5.66 6.08
N VAL A 8 3.76 6.10 7.27
CA VAL A 8 2.53 6.86 7.50
C VAL A 8 2.79 8.34 7.19
N LEU A 9 1.92 8.96 6.38
CA LEU A 9 2.00 10.39 6.04
C LEU A 9 2.01 11.29 7.30
N ASN A 10 1.25 10.87 8.32
CA ASN A 10 1.16 11.56 9.59
C ASN A 10 2.31 11.13 10.54
N ASN A 11 3.50 11.72 10.35
CA ASN A 11 4.70 11.39 11.11
C ASN A 11 5.43 12.62 11.68
N PRO A 12 6.32 12.46 12.66
CA PRO A 12 7.04 13.58 13.27
C PRO A 12 7.92 14.37 12.31
N ALA A 13 8.39 13.76 11.21
CA ALA A 13 9.18 14.47 10.21
C ALA A 13 8.33 15.54 9.48
N LEU A 14 7.01 15.33 9.37
CA LEU A 14 6.08 16.33 8.85
C LEU A 14 6.09 17.61 9.69
N LEU A 15 6.15 17.51 11.02
CA LEU A 15 6.24 18.67 11.92
C LEU A 15 7.55 19.44 11.69
N LYS A 16 8.66 18.72 11.48
CA LYS A 16 9.96 19.34 11.16
C LYS A 16 9.98 19.99 9.79
N ALA A 17 9.29 19.41 8.81
CA ALA A 17 9.17 19.94 7.46
C ALA A 17 8.15 21.08 7.34
N LEU A 18 7.27 21.24 8.33
CA LEU A 18 6.15 22.16 8.30
C LEU A 18 6.54 23.62 7.98
N PRO A 19 7.61 24.22 8.55
CA PRO A 19 8.00 25.59 8.20
C PRO A 19 8.35 25.74 6.71
N THR A 20 9.02 24.76 6.13
CA THR A 20 9.36 24.72 4.71
C THR A 20 8.13 24.51 3.85
N LEU A 21 7.23 23.61 4.26
CA LEU A 21 5.96 23.38 3.56
C LEU A 21 5.08 24.62 3.56
N LEU A 22 5.03 25.35 4.69
CA LEU A 22 4.26 26.58 4.85
C LEU A 22 4.75 27.73 3.95
N ARG A 23 6.00 27.67 3.45
CA ARG A 23 6.48 28.62 2.44
C ARG A 23 5.77 28.45 1.10
N ASN A 24 5.11 27.31 0.86
CA ASN A 24 4.34 27.02 -0.35
C ASN A 24 5.15 27.21 -1.66
N THR A 25 6.48 27.03 -1.58
CA THR A 25 7.43 27.22 -2.69
C THR A 25 7.78 25.91 -3.39
N SER A 26 7.33 24.76 -2.88
CA SER A 26 7.62 23.45 -3.45
C SER A 26 6.73 23.14 -4.65
N VAL A 27 7.31 22.57 -5.70
CA VAL A 27 6.56 22.09 -6.88
C VAL A 27 5.73 20.85 -6.52
N GLY A 28 6.19 20.04 -5.57
CA GLY A 28 5.50 18.82 -5.13
C GLY A 28 4.42 19.04 -4.07
N PHE A 29 4.25 20.26 -3.56
CA PHE A 29 3.25 20.57 -2.55
C PHE A 29 2.77 22.01 -2.70
N ARG A 30 1.53 22.17 -3.18
CA ARG A 30 0.83 23.46 -3.26
C ARG A 30 -0.48 23.40 -2.52
N TYR A 31 -0.75 24.43 -1.72
CA TYR A 31 -2.03 24.57 -1.04
C TYR A 31 -2.53 26.02 -1.14
N ARG A 32 -3.83 26.20 -0.89
CA ARG A 32 -4.46 27.53 -0.81
C ARG A 32 -4.42 27.99 0.66
N PRO A 33 -3.69 29.05 1.02
CA PRO A 33 -3.58 29.48 2.41
C PRO A 33 -4.92 29.73 3.08
N TRP A 34 -5.87 30.31 2.35
CA TRP A 34 -7.20 30.59 2.87
C TRP A 34 -8.03 29.33 3.18
N PHE A 35 -7.79 28.24 2.45
CA PHE A 35 -8.38 26.94 2.78
C PHE A 35 -7.82 26.40 4.10
N VAL A 36 -6.51 26.56 4.34
CA VAL A 36 -5.87 26.14 5.59
C VAL A 36 -6.40 26.98 6.76
N LEU A 37 -6.48 28.30 6.59
CA LEU A 37 -7.03 29.21 7.61
C LEU A 37 -8.48 28.85 7.99
N LYS A 38 -9.33 28.53 7.01
CA LYS A 38 -10.70 28.07 7.27
C LYS A 38 -10.81 26.75 8.02
N ASN A 39 -9.79 25.89 7.92
CA ASN A 39 -9.79 24.54 8.47
C ASN A 39 -8.73 24.34 9.55
N LEU A 40 -8.27 25.42 10.21
CA LEU A 40 -7.16 25.40 11.16
C LEU A 40 -7.34 24.36 12.27
N GLY A 41 -8.55 24.22 12.82
CA GLY A 41 -8.83 23.24 13.88
C GLY A 41 -8.59 21.79 13.41
N TRP A 42 -8.97 21.48 12.16
CA TRP A 42 -8.71 20.17 11.58
C TRP A 42 -7.21 19.96 11.35
N PHE A 43 -6.49 20.97 10.82
CA PHE A 43 -5.04 20.87 10.61
C PHE A 43 -4.27 20.75 11.93
N ALA A 44 -4.60 21.54 12.94
CA ALA A 44 -4.00 21.45 14.27
C ALA A 44 -4.26 20.07 14.90
N ARG A 45 -5.49 19.55 14.75
CA ARG A 45 -5.80 18.18 15.17
C ARG A 45 -4.99 17.18 14.38
N PHE A 46 -4.95 17.25 13.05
CA PHE A 46 -4.16 16.34 12.22
C PHE A 46 -2.67 16.31 12.64
N LEU A 47 -2.06 17.48 12.84
CA LEU A 47 -0.67 17.64 13.29
C LEU A 47 -0.44 17.12 14.72
N SER A 48 -1.43 17.20 15.61
CA SER A 48 -1.32 16.61 16.95
C SER A 48 -1.30 15.07 16.92
N TYR A 49 -1.69 14.45 15.80
CA TYR A 49 -1.54 13.01 15.57
C TYR A 49 -0.20 12.64 14.94
N SER A 50 0.64 13.62 14.57
CA SER A 50 2.01 13.42 14.01
C SER A 50 3.04 13.03 15.07
N THR A 51 2.70 12.17 16.02
CA THR A 51 3.61 11.73 17.09
C THR A 51 4.18 10.35 16.79
N ARG A 52 5.43 10.11 17.20
CA ARG A 52 6.11 8.81 16.95
C ARG A 52 5.28 7.63 17.45
N LYS A 53 4.67 7.73 18.64
CA LYS A 53 3.80 6.70 19.20
C LYS A 53 2.62 6.36 18.27
N ARG A 54 1.96 7.37 17.70
CA ARG A 54 0.80 7.18 16.80
C ARG A 54 1.23 6.67 15.43
N THR A 55 2.32 7.20 14.90
CA THR A 55 2.94 6.72 13.65
C THR A 55 3.31 5.24 13.77
N LEU A 56 3.99 4.85 14.85
CA LEU A 56 4.40 3.47 15.08
C LEU A 56 3.20 2.53 15.24
N HIS A 57 2.19 2.95 16.02
CA HIS A 57 0.96 2.18 16.16
C HIS A 57 0.27 1.92 14.81
N ALA A 58 0.15 2.96 13.98
CA ALA A 58 -0.43 2.84 12.64
C ALA A 58 0.44 1.98 11.71
N ALA A 59 1.78 2.09 11.81
CA ALA A 59 2.72 1.29 11.04
C ALA A 59 2.59 -0.21 11.38
N HIS A 60 2.49 -0.58 12.66
CA HIS A 60 2.23 -1.96 13.08
C HIS A 60 0.87 -2.47 12.60
N ALA A 61 -0.19 -1.66 12.73
CA ALA A 61 -1.52 -2.06 12.27
C ALA A 61 -1.53 -2.32 10.75
N LEU A 62 -0.87 -1.45 9.98
CA LEU A 62 -0.73 -1.61 8.54
C LEU A 62 0.13 -2.83 8.20
N ARG A 63 1.24 -3.06 8.89
CA ARG A 63 2.09 -4.25 8.72
C ARG A 63 1.29 -5.53 8.93
N ASN A 64 0.53 -5.62 10.01
CA ASN A 64 -0.30 -6.80 10.31
C ASN A 64 -1.33 -7.05 9.21
N LEU A 65 -1.99 -6.00 8.72
CA LEU A 65 -2.94 -6.12 7.61
C LEU A 65 -2.24 -6.60 6.33
N MET A 66 -1.03 -6.13 6.06
CA MET A 66 -0.25 -6.54 4.89
C MET A 66 0.20 -8.01 4.97
N VAL A 67 0.66 -8.50 6.13
CA VAL A 67 0.99 -9.94 6.34
C VAL A 67 -0.23 -10.80 5.99
N ILE A 68 -1.36 -10.49 6.61
CA ILE A 68 -2.60 -11.27 6.44
C ILE A 68 -3.06 -11.20 4.98
N SER A 69 -3.01 -10.02 4.36
CA SER A 69 -3.39 -9.83 2.96
C SER A 69 -2.48 -10.62 2.01
N LEU A 70 -1.18 -10.65 2.28
CA LEU A 70 -0.21 -11.38 1.46
C LEU A 70 -0.47 -12.89 1.51
N ASP A 71 -0.68 -13.44 2.70
CA ASP A 71 -0.97 -14.86 2.87
C ASP A 71 -2.27 -15.26 2.17
N ARG A 72 -3.31 -14.42 2.26
CA ARG A 72 -4.56 -14.63 1.51
C ARG A 72 -4.36 -14.55 0.00
N HIS A 73 -3.56 -13.61 -0.49
CA HIS A 73 -3.23 -13.54 -1.92
C HIS A 73 -2.50 -14.79 -2.41
N LYS A 74 -1.53 -15.31 -1.64
CA LYS A 74 -0.82 -16.56 -1.98
C LYS A 74 -1.80 -17.73 -2.08
N GLN A 75 -2.74 -17.84 -1.14
CA GLN A 75 -3.77 -18.87 -1.16
C GLN A 75 -4.65 -18.76 -2.42
N LEU A 76 -5.20 -17.57 -2.70
CA LEU A 76 -6.06 -17.35 -3.87
C LEU A 76 -5.32 -17.55 -5.19
N ILE A 77 -4.04 -17.18 -5.27
CA ILE A 77 -3.21 -17.41 -6.47
C ILE A 77 -3.08 -18.91 -6.75
N LYS A 78 -2.87 -19.72 -5.71
CA LYS A 78 -2.78 -21.17 -5.81
C LYS A 78 -4.12 -21.80 -6.19
N GLU A 79 -5.21 -21.35 -5.57
CA GLU A 79 -6.57 -21.82 -5.89
C GLU A 79 -6.97 -21.49 -7.33
N ALA A 80 -6.63 -20.28 -7.79
CA ALA A 80 -6.85 -19.83 -9.17
C ALA A 80 -5.84 -20.41 -10.19
N LYS A 81 -4.83 -21.17 -9.74
CA LYS A 81 -3.79 -21.82 -10.58
C LYS A 81 -3.03 -20.83 -11.47
N VAL A 82 -2.67 -19.67 -10.91
CA VAL A 82 -1.95 -18.58 -11.60
C VAL A 82 -0.66 -18.19 -10.88
N GLU A 83 0.04 -19.17 -10.30
CA GLU A 83 1.32 -18.99 -9.62
C GLU A 83 2.39 -18.34 -10.51
N ASP A 84 2.29 -18.48 -11.84
CA ASP A 84 3.16 -17.84 -12.84
C ASP A 84 3.11 -16.31 -12.80
N LEU A 85 2.03 -15.74 -12.25
CA LEU A 85 1.87 -14.30 -12.08
C LEU A 85 2.60 -13.76 -10.85
N PHE A 86 3.01 -14.62 -9.92
CA PHE A 86 3.58 -14.24 -8.65
C PHE A 86 5.12 -14.32 -8.67
N ARG A 87 5.77 -13.26 -8.19
CA ARG A 87 7.25 -13.20 -8.10
C ARG A 87 7.70 -12.88 -6.69
N TYR A 88 8.54 -13.75 -6.14
CA TYR A 88 9.32 -13.48 -4.93
C TYR A 88 10.67 -12.91 -5.35
N GLN A 89 10.77 -11.58 -5.39
CA GLN A 89 12.03 -10.93 -5.79
C GLN A 89 12.40 -9.74 -4.92
N GLY A 90 11.70 -9.54 -3.79
CA GLY A 90 11.98 -8.39 -2.94
C GLY A 90 11.81 -7.06 -3.70
N TRP A 91 12.36 -6.00 -3.14
CA TRP A 91 12.71 -4.81 -3.92
C TRP A 91 14.02 -4.22 -3.42
N PHE A 92 14.81 -3.66 -4.35
CA PHE A 92 16.06 -2.97 -4.05
C PHE A 92 15.87 -1.47 -4.08
N LYS A 93 16.30 -0.80 -3.01
CA LYS A 93 16.62 0.64 -3.03
C LYS A 93 18.10 0.82 -3.23
N VAL A 94 18.51 1.45 -4.32
CA VAL A 94 19.93 1.75 -4.60
C VAL A 94 20.22 3.24 -4.42
N PHE A 95 21.35 3.56 -3.78
CA PHE A 95 21.74 4.92 -3.41
C PHE A 95 23.03 5.31 -4.12
N ARG A 96 23.02 6.46 -4.80
CA ARG A 96 24.19 7.00 -5.51
C ARG A 96 25.22 7.67 -4.60
N SER A 97 24.87 7.93 -3.34
CA SER A 97 25.75 8.57 -2.38
C SER A 97 25.49 8.07 -0.97
N LYS A 98 26.52 8.12 -0.13
CA LYS A 98 26.39 7.82 1.30
C LYS A 98 25.36 8.72 1.99
N ALA A 99 25.32 10.01 1.65
CA ALA A 99 24.33 10.94 2.22
C ALA A 99 22.88 10.55 1.89
N ALA A 100 22.61 10.05 0.68
CA ALA A 100 21.29 9.55 0.31
C ALA A 100 20.91 8.29 1.09
N PHE A 101 21.87 7.38 1.30
CA PHE A 101 21.67 6.20 2.15
C PHE A 101 21.44 6.60 3.62
N ASP A 102 22.25 7.50 4.16
CA ASP A 102 22.12 7.96 5.54
C ASP A 102 20.74 8.65 5.77
N SER A 103 20.18 9.30 4.75
CA SER A 103 18.82 9.86 4.81
C SER A 103 17.71 8.79 4.89
N PHE A 104 18.00 7.57 4.46
CA PHE A 104 17.07 6.43 4.52
C PHE A 104 17.06 5.74 5.89
N ARG A 105 17.92 6.14 6.83
CA ARG A 105 17.97 5.53 8.16
C ARG A 105 16.65 5.59 8.91
N ILE A 106 15.87 6.66 8.75
CA ILE A 106 14.56 6.79 9.40
C ILE A 106 13.59 5.70 8.91
N ASP A 107 13.63 5.39 7.61
CA ASP A 107 12.81 4.31 7.05
C ASP A 107 13.30 2.94 7.54
N MET A 108 14.62 2.73 7.64
CA MET A 108 15.21 1.50 8.21
C MET A 108 14.86 1.30 9.69
N GLU A 109 14.93 2.35 10.51
CA GLU A 109 14.49 2.30 11.91
C GLU A 109 13.00 1.91 12.01
N MET A 110 12.18 2.40 11.08
CA MET A 110 10.76 2.02 11.04
C MET A 110 10.56 0.57 10.59
N MET A 111 11.40 0.07 9.69
CA MET A 111 11.42 -1.35 9.32
C MET A 111 11.85 -2.22 10.51
N ASP A 112 12.89 -1.83 11.24
CA ASP A 112 13.33 -2.51 12.47
C ASP A 112 12.19 -2.55 13.51
N GLU A 113 11.55 -1.42 13.76
CA GLU A 113 10.46 -1.31 14.73
C GLU A 113 9.22 -2.12 14.32
N THR A 114 8.98 -2.33 13.02
CA THR A 114 7.84 -3.09 12.49
C THR A 114 8.16 -4.54 12.15
N GLY A 115 9.40 -4.99 12.36
CA GLY A 115 9.85 -6.35 12.06
C GLY A 115 9.92 -6.68 10.57
N VAL A 116 10.14 -5.68 9.71
CA VAL A 116 10.38 -5.89 8.28
C VAL A 116 11.84 -6.27 8.07
N ALA A 117 12.10 -7.45 7.52
CA ALA A 117 13.46 -7.91 7.23
C ALA A 117 14.05 -7.17 6.02
N TYR A 118 15.31 -6.73 6.16
CA TYR A 118 16.06 -6.15 5.06
C TYR A 118 17.56 -6.47 5.17
N SER A 119 18.23 -6.42 4.03
CA SER A 119 19.67 -6.62 3.89
C SER A 119 20.33 -5.38 3.28
N ILE A 120 21.51 -4.99 3.79
CA ILE A 120 22.29 -3.85 3.28
C ILE A 120 23.45 -4.38 2.43
N TYR A 121 23.66 -3.78 1.26
CA TYR A 121 24.71 -4.14 0.33
C TYR A 121 25.63 -2.97 0.00
N ASP A 122 26.91 -3.28 -0.10
CA ASP A 122 27.95 -2.38 -0.58
C ASP A 122 28.10 -2.44 -2.10
N LYS A 123 28.80 -1.43 -2.65
CA LYS A 123 29.06 -1.26 -4.08
C LYS A 123 29.47 -2.54 -4.82
N ASP A 124 30.39 -3.30 -4.26
CA ASP A 124 30.89 -4.53 -4.90
C ASP A 124 29.86 -5.66 -4.86
N GLN A 125 29.10 -5.78 -3.77
CA GLN A 125 28.01 -6.75 -3.66
C GLN A 125 26.86 -6.42 -4.63
N ILE A 126 26.54 -5.13 -4.81
CA ILE A 126 25.53 -4.69 -5.78
C ILE A 126 25.90 -5.15 -7.19
N ARG A 127 27.18 -5.03 -7.59
CA ARG A 127 27.65 -5.47 -8.91
C ARG A 127 27.54 -6.99 -9.10
N GLN A 128 27.67 -7.77 -8.02
CA GLN A 128 27.53 -9.22 -8.08
C GLN A 128 26.06 -9.63 -8.22
N ILE A 129 25.16 -8.95 -7.52
CA ILE A 129 23.72 -9.28 -7.52
C ILE A 129 23.05 -8.79 -8.82
N GLU A 130 23.34 -7.56 -9.25
CA GLU A 130 22.75 -6.95 -10.45
C GLU A 130 23.85 -6.44 -11.41
N PRO A 131 24.52 -7.34 -12.17
CA PRO A 131 25.62 -6.95 -13.07
C PRO A 131 25.22 -5.97 -14.18
N GLY A 132 23.94 -5.94 -14.55
CA GLY A 132 23.40 -5.01 -15.55
C GLY A 132 23.26 -3.57 -15.04
N LEU A 133 23.41 -3.33 -13.74
CA LEU A 133 23.27 -2.02 -13.14
C LEU A 133 24.54 -1.18 -13.33
N LYS A 134 24.39 0.11 -13.65
CA LYS A 134 25.53 1.02 -13.77
C LYS A 134 26.32 1.08 -12.44
N PRO A 135 27.65 1.11 -12.47
CA PRO A 135 28.50 1.08 -11.26
C PRO A 135 28.60 2.43 -10.52
N ILE A 136 27.47 3.10 -10.35
CA ILE A 136 27.34 4.46 -9.79
C ILE A 136 26.66 4.48 -8.41
N TYR A 137 26.36 3.30 -7.86
CA TYR A 137 25.66 3.14 -6.59
C TYR A 137 26.66 2.75 -5.49
N GLU A 138 26.54 3.40 -4.34
CA GLU A 138 27.45 3.25 -3.21
C GLU A 138 26.88 2.29 -2.15
N LYS A 139 25.56 2.26 -2.00
CA LYS A 139 24.83 1.42 -1.05
C LYS A 139 23.52 0.93 -1.66
N ALA A 140 23.03 -0.21 -1.19
CA ALA A 140 21.68 -0.66 -1.46
C ALA A 140 21.02 -1.28 -0.22
N VAL A 141 19.69 -1.25 -0.18
CA VAL A 141 18.87 -1.96 0.79
C VAL A 141 17.91 -2.86 0.01
N MET A 142 17.96 -4.17 0.26
CA MET A 142 16.97 -5.13 -0.23
C MET A 142 15.95 -5.40 0.87
N VAL A 143 14.67 -5.33 0.55
CA VAL A 143 13.62 -5.80 1.45
C VAL A 143 13.13 -7.16 0.97
N ASP A 144 13.39 -8.18 1.78
CA ASP A 144 13.34 -9.59 1.39
C ASP A 144 11.91 -10.12 1.24
N ASP A 145 10.99 -9.64 2.08
CA ASP A 145 9.62 -10.18 2.20
C ASP A 145 8.59 -9.52 1.27
N THR A 146 9.00 -9.06 0.09
CA THR A 146 8.08 -8.39 -0.84
C THR A 146 7.87 -9.16 -2.13
N CYS A 147 6.61 -9.18 -2.56
CA CYS A 147 6.18 -9.97 -3.71
C CYS A 147 5.64 -9.06 -4.83
N GLY A 148 6.03 -9.37 -6.06
CA GLY A 148 5.51 -8.74 -7.27
C GLY A 148 4.35 -9.54 -7.86
N VAL A 149 3.43 -8.83 -8.51
CA VAL A 149 2.47 -9.43 -9.45
C VAL A 149 2.80 -8.88 -10.83
N THR A 150 3.08 -9.76 -11.78
CA THR A 150 3.54 -9.37 -13.12
C THR A 150 2.44 -8.79 -13.99
N ASN A 151 1.22 -9.31 -13.83
CA ASN A 151 0.05 -8.82 -14.56
C ASN A 151 -1.15 -8.73 -13.59
N PRO A 152 -1.35 -7.56 -12.96
CA PRO A 152 -2.47 -7.35 -12.04
C PRO A 152 -3.83 -7.58 -12.67
N ALA A 153 -4.02 -7.20 -13.94
CA ALA A 153 -5.29 -7.42 -14.65
C ALA A 153 -5.60 -8.91 -14.79
N ARG A 154 -4.64 -9.71 -15.27
CA ARG A 154 -4.81 -11.17 -15.40
C ARG A 154 -5.02 -11.84 -14.03
N LEU A 155 -4.39 -11.33 -12.97
CA LEU A 155 -4.64 -11.83 -11.62
C LEU A 155 -6.08 -11.54 -11.16
N THR A 156 -6.57 -10.32 -11.39
CA THR A 156 -7.96 -9.96 -11.07
C THR A 156 -8.95 -10.79 -11.87
N ASP A 157 -8.72 -10.98 -13.18
CA ASP A 157 -9.57 -11.80 -14.03
C ASP A 157 -9.62 -13.26 -13.54
N ALA A 158 -8.48 -13.82 -13.11
CA ALA A 158 -8.41 -15.17 -12.57
C ALA A 158 -9.21 -15.31 -11.25
N TYR A 159 -9.17 -14.30 -10.38
CA TYR A 159 -9.99 -14.30 -9.16
C TYR A 159 -11.48 -14.19 -9.45
N VAL A 160 -11.87 -13.40 -10.46
CA VAL A 160 -13.26 -13.32 -10.91
C VAL A 160 -13.73 -14.67 -11.44
N ALA A 161 -12.92 -15.33 -12.26
CA ALA A 161 -13.23 -16.65 -12.78
C ALA A 161 -13.33 -17.72 -11.66
N LEU A 162 -12.45 -17.67 -10.66
CA LEU A 162 -12.54 -18.53 -9.47
C LEU A 162 -13.85 -18.30 -8.71
N PHE A 163 -14.22 -17.05 -8.47
CA PHE A 163 -15.48 -16.69 -7.80
C PHE A 163 -16.70 -17.21 -8.56
N GLU A 164 -16.74 -17.06 -9.89
CA GLU A 164 -17.84 -17.60 -10.72
C GLU A 164 -17.88 -19.13 -10.69
N ALA A 165 -16.72 -19.80 -10.70
CA ALA A 165 -16.63 -21.25 -10.58
C ALA A 165 -17.13 -21.79 -9.23
N GLU A 166 -17.03 -20.99 -8.16
CA GLU A 166 -17.58 -21.30 -6.83
C GLU A 166 -19.07 -20.93 -6.68
N GLY A 167 -19.74 -20.57 -7.78
CA GLY A 167 -21.17 -20.24 -7.81
C GLY A 167 -21.48 -18.77 -7.54
N GLY A 168 -20.46 -17.91 -7.54
CA GLY A 168 -20.62 -16.46 -7.55
C GLY A 168 -21.28 -15.96 -8.83
N THR A 169 -21.85 -14.75 -8.77
CA THR A 169 -22.44 -14.09 -9.95
C THR A 169 -21.90 -12.68 -10.06
N VAL A 170 -21.40 -12.32 -11.25
CA VAL A 170 -20.85 -10.99 -11.54
C VAL A 170 -21.85 -10.19 -12.35
N CYS A 171 -22.43 -9.16 -11.72
CA CYS A 171 -23.28 -8.19 -12.41
C CYS A 171 -22.45 -6.97 -12.83
N ARG A 172 -22.37 -6.71 -14.14
CA ARG A 172 -21.71 -5.51 -14.68
C ARG A 172 -22.77 -4.47 -15.08
N GLY A 173 -22.65 -3.27 -14.51
CA GLY A 173 -23.52 -2.14 -14.84
C GLY A 173 -23.15 -0.92 -14.01
N GLY A 174 -23.50 0.27 -14.50
CA GLY A 174 -23.45 1.48 -13.67
C GLY A 174 -24.43 1.35 -12.51
N VAL A 175 -24.08 1.84 -11.33
CA VAL A 175 -24.99 1.91 -10.19
C VAL A 175 -25.79 3.21 -10.28
N THR A 176 -27.11 3.12 -10.38
CA THR A 176 -28.03 4.29 -10.38
C THR A 176 -28.63 4.58 -9.01
N GLY A 177 -28.64 3.61 -8.09
CA GLY A 177 -29.27 3.81 -6.80
C GLY A 177 -29.04 2.66 -5.82
N LEU A 178 -29.21 2.99 -4.54
CA LEU A 178 -29.16 2.08 -3.41
C LEU A 178 -30.39 2.36 -2.55
N ALA A 179 -31.15 1.31 -2.24
CA ALA A 179 -32.33 1.40 -1.38
C ALA A 179 -32.28 0.35 -0.29
N GLU A 180 -32.57 0.74 0.94
CA GLU A 180 -32.73 -0.18 2.05
C GLU A 180 -34.12 -0.82 1.99
N SER A 181 -34.20 -2.14 2.06
CA SER A 181 -35.46 -2.88 2.05
C SER A 181 -35.30 -4.20 2.79
N GLY A 182 -36.26 -4.52 3.67
CA GLY A 182 -36.33 -5.81 4.36
C GLY A 182 -35.11 -6.16 5.21
N GLY A 183 -34.39 -5.18 5.76
CA GLY A 183 -33.17 -5.38 6.54
C GLY A 183 -31.91 -5.62 5.70
N GLY A 184 -31.96 -5.33 4.40
CA GLY A 184 -30.81 -5.39 3.50
C GLY A 184 -30.79 -4.24 2.50
N TRP A 185 -29.84 -4.29 1.56
CA TRP A 185 -29.68 -3.28 0.51
C TRP A 185 -30.03 -3.86 -0.86
N THR A 186 -30.76 -3.07 -1.65
CA THR A 186 -31.04 -3.34 -3.06
C THR A 186 -30.29 -2.34 -3.92
N ILE A 187 -29.61 -2.83 -4.95
CA ILE A 187 -28.81 -2.01 -5.88
C ILE A 187 -29.57 -1.92 -7.21
N SER A 188 -29.72 -0.69 -7.73
CA SER A 188 -30.27 -0.45 -9.06
C SER A 188 -29.12 -0.23 -10.05
N LEU A 189 -29.19 -0.92 -11.20
CA LEU A 189 -28.20 -0.82 -12.27
C LEU A 189 -28.79 -0.20 -13.53
N ASN A 190 -27.96 0.51 -14.30
CA ASN A 190 -28.40 1.26 -15.49
C ASN A 190 -29.00 0.37 -16.60
N ASP A 191 -28.77 -0.95 -16.62
CA ASP A 191 -29.08 -1.79 -17.80
C ASP A 191 -29.62 -3.21 -17.52
N ARG A 192 -30.19 -3.44 -16.34
CA ARG A 192 -31.13 -4.54 -16.06
C ARG A 192 -31.59 -4.41 -14.61
N ARG A 193 -32.88 -4.58 -14.36
CA ARG A 193 -33.42 -4.77 -13.01
C ARG A 193 -33.00 -6.16 -12.52
N SER A 194 -31.74 -6.35 -12.13
CA SER A 194 -31.33 -7.56 -11.44
C SER A 194 -31.73 -7.42 -9.98
N SER A 195 -32.83 -8.05 -9.58
CA SER A 195 -33.14 -8.31 -8.18
C SER A 195 -32.18 -9.38 -7.66
N GLY A 196 -30.93 -9.01 -7.44
CA GLY A 196 -30.01 -9.80 -6.65
C GLY A 196 -30.20 -9.43 -5.19
N ALA A 197 -30.95 -10.23 -4.43
CA ALA A 197 -30.89 -10.13 -2.99
C ALA A 197 -29.47 -10.49 -2.57
N VAL A 198 -28.68 -9.51 -2.12
CA VAL A 198 -27.43 -9.77 -1.40
C VAL A 198 -27.84 -10.24 0.00
N GLY A 199 -28.32 -11.47 0.06
CA GLY A 199 -28.77 -12.14 1.26
C GLY A 199 -28.07 -13.48 1.36
N ARG A 200 -26.78 -13.47 1.68
CA ARG A 200 -26.14 -14.65 2.29
C ARG A 200 -25.41 -14.24 3.55
N ARG A 201 -26.10 -14.55 4.64
CA ARG A 201 -25.62 -14.62 6.02
C ARG A 201 -24.33 -15.45 6.04
N LEU A 202 -23.18 -14.80 6.28
CA LEU A 202 -21.96 -15.49 6.70
C LEU A 202 -22.13 -15.81 8.19
N VAL A 203 -22.58 -17.04 8.48
CA VAL A 203 -22.45 -17.67 9.79
C VAL A 203 -21.79 -19.02 9.55
N GLY A 204 -20.63 -19.20 10.17
CA GLY A 204 -19.77 -20.38 10.16
C GLY A 204 -18.50 -20.05 10.90
#